data_AF-A0A0Q6TEA7-F1
#
_entry.id   AF-A0A0Q6TEA7-F1
#
_cell.length_a   1.000
_cell.length_b   1.000
_cell.length_c   1.000
_cell.angle_alpha   90.00
_cell.angle_beta   90.00
_cell.angle_gamma   90.00
#
_symmetry.space_group_name_H-M   'P 1'
#
loop_
_entity.id
_entity.type
_entity.pdbx_description
1 polymer ?
#
loop_
_entity_poly.entity_id
_entity_poly.type
_entity_poly.pdbx_seq_one_letter_code
_entity_poly.pdbx_strand_id
1 'polypeptide(L)'
;MRRTPPVVVHLQPQPAVQALVSWIAALASAGLVAWLLSLQTVAWPAVMVASLAVPLVAWWASRAAAVLPRRLRWDGEAWWLDEPGRDDGPPVQLAVLVDLDAWLLLRASPGPRWLPLSRRQQQAQWTALRATLFCAPRALR
;
A
#
# COMPACT_ATOMS: atom_id res chain seq x y z
N MET A 1 -7.56 -30.14 17.28
CA MET A 1 -7.36 -29.15 16.19
C MET A 1 -7.03 -27.81 16.82
N ARG A 2 -5.80 -27.30 16.67
CA ARG A 2 -5.41 -26.00 17.26
C ARG A 2 -6.01 -24.89 16.39
N ARG A 3 -7.03 -24.19 16.90
CA ARG A 3 -7.54 -22.96 16.28
C ARG A 3 -6.44 -21.90 16.35
N THR A 4 -6.04 -21.35 15.21
CA THR A 4 -5.14 -20.19 15.15
C THR A 4 -5.82 -19.05 15.90
N PRO A 5 -5.10 -18.31 16.78
CA PRO A 5 -5.71 -17.23 17.54
C PRO A 5 -6.30 -16.16 16.59
N PRO A 6 -7.38 -15.48 16.99
CA PRO A 6 -7.93 -14.39 16.19
C PRO A 6 -6.86 -13.30 16.03
N VAL A 7 -6.55 -12.96 14.77
CA VAL A 7 -5.58 -11.91 14.42
C VAL A 7 -6.36 -10.71 13.90
N VAL A 8 -6.10 -9.53 14.45
CA VAL A 8 -6.82 -8.31 14.08
C VAL A 8 -5.81 -7.21 13.80
N VAL A 9 -5.59 -6.96 12.51
CA VAL A 9 -4.61 -6.00 12.02
C VAL A 9 -5.31 -4.76 11.49
N HIS A 10 -4.80 -3.60 11.90
CA HIS A 10 -5.28 -2.32 11.41
C HIS A 10 -4.37 -1.83 10.28
N LEU A 11 -4.93 -1.71 9.08
CA LEU A 11 -4.28 -1.02 7.98
C LEU A 11 -4.36 0.47 8.25
N GLN A 12 -3.21 1.13 8.22
CA GLN A 12 -3.08 2.57 8.37
C GLN A 12 -2.22 3.11 7.23
N PRO A 13 -2.34 4.41 6.90
CA PRO A 13 -1.43 5.07 5.98
C PRO A 13 0.04 4.80 6.37
N GLN A 14 0.85 4.36 5.42
CA GLN A 14 2.27 4.09 5.64
C GLN A 14 3.11 5.22 5.05
N PRO A 15 3.72 6.09 5.88
CA PRO A 15 4.46 7.24 5.38
C PRO A 15 5.67 6.83 4.54
N ALA A 16 6.29 5.68 4.82
CA ALA A 16 7.39 5.14 4.03
C ALA A 16 6.97 4.81 2.59
N VAL A 17 5.78 4.21 2.39
CA VAL A 17 5.26 3.92 1.05
C VAL A 17 4.90 5.21 0.32
N GLN A 18 4.28 6.17 1.01
CA GLN A 18 3.97 7.48 0.44
C GLN A 18 5.24 8.23 0.01
N ALA A 19 6.28 8.19 0.83
CA ALA A 19 7.58 8.79 0.53
C ALA A 19 8.27 8.10 -0.66
N LEU A 20 8.21 6.77 -0.74
CA LEU A 20 8.76 6.03 -1.88
C LEU A 20 8.02 6.37 -3.18
N VAL A 21 6.68 6.37 -3.16
CA VAL A 21 5.87 6.71 -4.33
C VAL A 21 6.07 8.17 -4.74
N SER A 22 6.14 9.11 -3.78
CA SER A 22 6.39 10.52 -4.09
C SER A 22 7.80 10.74 -4.65
N TRP A 23 8.80 10.02 -4.15
CA TRP A 23 10.17 10.08 -4.68
C TRP A 23 10.27 9.53 -6.11
N ILE A 24 9.64 8.39 -6.38
CA ILE A 24 9.57 7.82 -7.74
C ILE A 24 8.85 8.80 -8.69
N ALA A 25 7.71 9.37 -8.25
CA ALA A 25 6.97 10.33 -9.05
C ALA A 25 7.76 11.63 -9.30
N ALA A 26 8.50 12.11 -8.30
CA ALA A 26 9.38 13.27 -8.42
C ALA A 26 10.52 13.02 -9.43
N LEU A 27 11.19 11.86 -9.35
CA LEU A 27 12.25 11.49 -10.27
C LEU A 27 11.74 11.33 -11.71
N ALA A 28 10.60 10.66 -11.90
CA ALA A 28 10.00 10.49 -13.22
C ALA A 28 9.63 11.85 -13.84
N SER A 29 9.02 12.73 -13.03
CA SER A 29 8.64 14.09 -13.47
C SER A 29 9.87 14.94 -13.76
N ALA A 30 10.90 14.91 -12.91
CA ALA A 30 12.14 15.63 -13.12
C ALA A 30 12.88 15.16 -14.38
N GLY A 31 12.91 13.85 -14.64
CA GLY A 31 13.47 13.30 -15.87
C GLY A 31 12.72 13.79 -17.13
N LEU A 32 11.39 13.83 -17.07
CA LEU A 32 10.56 14.33 -18.18
C LEU A 32 10.75 15.83 -18.41
N VAL A 33 10.85 16.62 -17.32
CA VAL A 33 11.18 18.05 -17.39
C VAL A 33 12.57 18.26 -18.01
N ALA A 34 13.59 17.54 -17.53
CA ALA A 34 14.95 17.63 -18.06
C ALA A 34 15.00 17.27 -19.56
N TRP A 35 14.30 16.21 -19.96
CA TRP A 35 14.18 15.83 -21.36
C TRP A 35 13.50 16.92 -22.20
N LEU A 36 12.40 17.50 -21.72
CA LEU A 36 11.70 18.59 -22.42
C LEU A 36 12.59 19.83 -22.57
N LEU A 37 13.35 20.18 -21.53
CA LEU A 37 14.31 21.29 -21.55
C LEU A 37 15.45 21.05 -22.56
N SER A 38 15.83 19.78 -22.79
CA SER A 38 16.87 19.44 -23.76
C SER A 38 16.45 19.63 -25.23
N LEU A 39 15.14 19.67 -25.51
CA LEU A 39 14.59 19.72 -26.87
C LEU A 39 14.37 21.13 -27.43
N GLN A 40 14.46 22.19 -26.63
CA GLN A 40 14.15 23.55 -27.10
C GLN A 40 15.09 24.62 -26.54
N THR A 41 15.18 25.77 -27.23
CA THR A 41 15.53 27.05 -26.63
C THR A 41 14.34 27.52 -25.76
N VAL A 42 14.16 26.88 -24.62
CA VAL A 42 13.00 27.11 -23.73
C VAL A 42 13.04 28.52 -23.16
N ALA A 43 11.94 29.27 -23.30
CA ALA A 43 11.78 30.54 -22.64
C ALA A 43 11.72 30.35 -21.10
N TRP A 44 12.39 31.24 -20.34
CA TRP A 44 12.48 31.18 -18.88
C TRP A 44 11.17 30.86 -18.12
N PRO A 45 9.98 31.37 -18.54
CA PRO A 45 8.72 31.04 -17.89
C PRO A 45 8.36 29.55 -17.93
N ALA A 46 8.69 28.85 -19.02
CA ALA A 46 8.38 27.43 -19.17
C ALA A 46 9.26 26.57 -18.25
N VAL A 47 10.51 26.98 -17.99
CA VAL A 47 11.39 26.34 -17.00
C VAL A 47 10.79 26.43 -15.60
N MET A 48 10.24 27.60 -15.23
CA MET A 48 9.62 27.81 -13.92
C MET A 48 8.37 26.95 -13.73
N VAL A 49 7.48 26.91 -14.73
CA VAL A 49 6.26 26.09 -14.68
C VAL A 49 6.61 24.60 -14.60
N ALA A 50 7.55 24.14 -15.43
CA ALA A 50 8.00 22.75 -15.44
C ALA A 50 8.63 22.34 -14.10
N SER A 51 9.43 23.22 -13.49
CA SER A 51 10.06 22.96 -12.19
C SER A 51 9.03 22.91 -11.06
N LEU A 52 7.96 23.72 -11.12
CA LEU A 52 6.88 23.71 -10.13
C LEU A 52 5.98 22.46 -10.25
N ALA A 53 5.90 21.85 -11.43
CA ALA A 53 5.13 20.63 -11.63
C ALA A 53 5.67 19.45 -10.83
N VAL A 54 6.99 19.35 -10.63
CA VAL A 54 7.64 18.23 -9.91
C VAL A 54 7.15 18.10 -8.45
N PRO A 55 7.24 19.12 -7.58
CA PRO A 55 6.75 19.00 -6.21
C PRO A 55 5.24 18.83 -6.14
N LEU A 56 4.47 19.39 -7.09
CA LEU A 56 3.03 19.23 -7.16
C LEU A 56 2.63 17.78 -7.44
N VAL A 57 3.30 17.14 -8.42
CA VAL A 57 3.08 15.72 -8.75
C VAL A 57 3.52 14.83 -7.58
N ALA A 58 4.66 15.11 -6.95
CA ALA A 58 5.13 14.35 -5.79
C ALA A 58 4.14 14.42 -4.61
N TRP A 59 3.63 15.63 -4.33
CA TRP A 59 2.60 15.83 -3.31
C TRP A 59 1.31 15.09 -3.65
N TRP A 60 0.82 15.20 -4.88
CA TRP A 60 -0.38 14.48 -5.33
C TRP A 60 -0.22 12.97 -5.25
N ALA A 61 0.93 12.44 -5.69
CA ALA A 61 1.26 11.02 -5.61
C ALA A 61 1.30 10.51 -4.16
N SER A 62 1.81 11.31 -3.22
CA SER A 62 1.79 10.96 -1.79
C SER A 62 0.37 10.82 -1.24
N ARG A 63 -0.55 11.69 -1.67
CA ARG A 63 -1.97 11.65 -1.29
C ARG A 63 -2.68 10.46 -1.94
N ALA A 64 -2.42 10.20 -3.22
CA ALA A 64 -2.98 9.05 -3.94
C ALA A 64 -2.50 7.70 -3.37
N ALA A 65 -1.27 7.64 -2.86
CA ALA A 65 -0.71 6.46 -2.20
C ALA A 65 -1.23 6.24 -0.77
N ALA A 66 -2.02 7.18 -0.21
CA ALA A 66 -2.58 7.03 1.12
C ALA A 66 -3.68 5.95 1.11
N VAL A 67 -3.37 4.80 1.70
CA VAL A 67 -4.34 3.72 1.90
C VAL A 67 -5.34 4.15 2.97
N LEU A 68 -6.64 4.01 2.67
CA LEU A 68 -7.70 4.26 3.66
C LEU A 68 -7.54 3.28 4.84
N PRO A 69 -7.78 3.75 6.08
CA PRO A 69 -7.73 2.88 7.23
C PRO A 69 -8.79 1.77 7.09
N ARG A 70 -8.35 0.52 7.23
CA ARG A 70 -9.18 -0.69 7.11
C ARG A 70 -8.79 -1.66 8.21
N ARG A 71 -9.68 -2.55 8.60
CA ARG A 71 -9.37 -3.57 9.59
C ARG A 71 -9.43 -4.94 8.94
N LEU A 72 -8.33 -5.67 9.05
CA LEU A 72 -8.19 -7.02 8.55
C LEU A 72 -8.28 -7.98 9.74
N ARG A 73 -9.26 -8.86 9.72
CA ARG A 73 -9.52 -9.81 10.80
C ARG A 73 -9.45 -11.24 10.30
N TRP A 74 -8.79 -12.10 11.04
CA TRP A 74 -8.88 -13.55 10.91
C TRP A 74 -9.77 -14.09 12.02
N ASP A 75 -10.82 -14.82 11.67
CA ASP A 75 -11.77 -15.42 12.62
C ASP A 75 -11.42 -16.88 13.00
N GLY A 76 -10.41 -17.47 12.36
CA GLY A 76 -10.06 -18.89 12.51
C GLY A 76 -10.26 -19.69 11.23
N GLU A 77 -11.07 -19.20 10.30
CA GLU A 77 -11.50 -19.89 9.07
C GLU A 77 -11.31 -19.03 7.82
N ALA A 78 -11.67 -17.75 7.89
CA ALA A 78 -11.63 -16.81 6.78
C ALA A 78 -11.02 -15.46 7.19
N TRP A 79 -10.51 -14.74 6.18
CA TRP A 79 -10.11 -13.36 6.33
C TRP A 79 -11.31 -12.44 6.06
N TRP A 80 -11.49 -11.44 6.91
CA TRP A 80 -12.54 -10.43 6.82
C TRP A 80 -11.87 -9.06 6.67
N LEU A 81 -12.36 -8.24 5.75
CA LEU A 81 -11.83 -6.91 5.50
C LEU A 81 -12.89 -5.85 5.74
N ASP A 82 -12.87 -5.26 6.93
CA ASP A 82 -13.78 -4.22 7.37
C ASP A 82 -13.38 -2.88 6.73
N GLU A 83 -14.39 -2.19 6.22
CA GLU A 83 -14.24 -0.87 5.62
C GLU A 83 -14.36 0.21 6.72
N PRO A 84 -13.74 1.39 6.54
CA PRO A 84 -13.81 2.45 7.53
C PRO A 84 -15.27 2.83 7.80
N GLY A 85 -15.70 2.68 9.06
CA GLY A 85 -17.07 2.95 9.49
C GLY A 85 -18.05 1.77 9.36
N ARG A 86 -17.56 0.57 9.03
CA ARG A 86 -18.39 -0.64 8.91
C ARG A 86 -17.67 -1.84 9.51
N ASP A 87 -18.25 -2.47 10.54
CA ASP A 87 -17.64 -3.61 11.25
C ASP A 87 -17.96 -4.99 10.65
N ASP A 88 -18.76 -5.03 9.58
CA ASP A 88 -19.10 -6.25 8.84
C ASP A 88 -18.57 -6.17 7.39
N GLY A 89 -17.25 -6.23 7.25
CA GLY A 89 -16.61 -6.37 5.94
C GLY A 89 -17.01 -7.68 5.24
N PRO A 90 -16.87 -7.81 3.91
CA PRO A 90 -17.02 -9.11 3.26
C PRO A 90 -15.82 -10.02 3.58
N PRO A 91 -16.01 -11.36 3.55
CA PRO A 91 -14.88 -12.28 3.57
C PRO A 91 -14.04 -12.10 2.31
N VAL A 92 -12.72 -12.12 2.47
CA VAL A 92 -11.74 -11.94 1.41
C VAL A 92 -10.72 -13.07 1.40
N GLN A 93 -10.14 -13.34 0.24
CA GLN A 93 -8.95 -14.17 0.12
C GLN A 93 -7.73 -13.26 0.01
N LEU A 94 -6.68 -13.59 0.75
CA LEU A 94 -5.42 -12.85 0.72
C LEU A 94 -4.35 -13.63 -0.03
N ALA A 95 -3.69 -12.97 -0.97
CA ALA A 95 -2.48 -13.45 -1.60
C ALA A 95 -1.30 -12.55 -1.20
N VAL A 96 -0.23 -13.15 -0.69
CA VAL A 96 1.03 -12.44 -0.47
C VAL A 96 1.70 -12.26 -1.83
N LEU A 97 1.89 -11.02 -2.27
CA LEU A 97 2.63 -10.72 -3.49
C LEU A 97 4.11 -10.43 -3.23
N VAL A 98 4.40 -9.71 -2.15
CA VAL A 98 5.76 -9.32 -1.78
C VAL A 98 5.93 -9.51 -0.29
N ASP A 99 7.03 -10.14 0.11
CA ASP A 99 7.47 -10.28 1.51
C ASP A 99 8.91 -9.80 1.63
N LEU A 100 9.10 -8.71 2.38
CA LEU A 100 10.40 -8.10 2.71
C LEU A 100 10.69 -8.18 4.22
N ASP A 101 10.17 -9.21 4.90
CA ASP A 101 10.27 -9.50 6.34
C ASP A 101 9.62 -8.46 7.27
N ALA A 102 10.01 -7.19 7.19
CA ALA A 102 9.44 -6.08 7.93
C ALA A 102 8.25 -5.42 7.20
N TRP A 103 8.00 -5.81 5.96
CA TRP A 103 6.95 -5.28 5.12
C TRP A 103 6.34 -6.36 4.23
N LEU A 104 5.02 -6.29 4.04
CA LEU A 104 4.25 -7.22 3.20
C LEU A 104 3.34 -6.45 2.27
N LEU A 105 3.24 -6.89 1.02
CA LEU A 105 2.19 -6.47 0.10
C LEU A 105 1.21 -7.59 -0.11
N LEU A 106 -0.03 -7.40 0.34
CA LEU A 106 -1.10 -8.36 0.13
C LEU A 106 -2.06 -7.88 -0.95
N ARG A 107 -2.62 -8.83 -1.68
CA ARG A 107 -3.76 -8.64 -2.57
C ARG A 107 -4.99 -9.29 -1.95
N ALA A 108 -6.03 -8.51 -1.69
CA ALA A 108 -7.32 -9.03 -1.25
C ALA A 108 -8.27 -9.22 -2.43
N SER A 109 -8.97 -10.36 -2.46
CA SER A 109 -10.02 -10.68 -3.45
C SER A 109 -11.33 -11.10 -2.76
N PRO A 110 -12.51 -10.88 -3.36
CA PRO A 110 -12.73 -10.33 -4.70
C PRO A 110 -12.40 -8.82 -4.79
N GLY A 111 -11.72 -8.43 -5.87
CA GLY A 111 -11.36 -7.03 -6.17
C GLY A 111 -9.85 -6.76 -6.33
N PRO A 112 -9.46 -5.59 -6.87
CA PRO A 112 -8.06 -5.17 -6.99
C PRO A 112 -7.61 -4.40 -5.73
N ARG A 113 -7.74 -5.01 -4.55
CA ARG A 113 -7.42 -4.34 -3.27
C ARG A 113 -5.99 -4.65 -2.85
N TRP A 114 -5.13 -3.64 -2.88
CA TRP A 114 -3.74 -3.72 -2.42
C TRP A 114 -3.64 -3.27 -0.96
N LEU A 115 -3.01 -4.10 -0.15
CA LEU A 115 -2.95 -3.96 1.31
C LEU A 115 -1.48 -4.03 1.74
N PRO A 116 -0.77 -2.89 1.79
CA PRO A 116 0.56 -2.86 2.38
C PRO A 116 0.44 -3.01 3.89
N LEU A 117 1.31 -3.82 4.49
CA LEU A 117 1.40 -4.03 5.93
C LEU A 117 2.85 -3.86 6.37
N SER A 118 3.05 -3.24 7.52
CA SER A 118 4.38 -3.02 8.08
C SER A 118 4.48 -3.61 9.49
N ARG A 119 5.63 -4.23 9.78
CA ARG A 119 5.94 -4.75 11.12
C ARG A 119 5.89 -3.66 12.17
N ARG A 120 6.33 -2.45 11.84
CA ARG A 120 6.35 -1.30 12.76
C ARG A 120 4.94 -0.93 13.26
N GLN A 121 3.92 -1.03 12.41
CA GLN A 121 2.53 -0.75 12.80
C GLN A 121 1.86 -1.92 13.54
N GLN A 122 2.36 -3.14 13.35
CA GLN A 122 1.70 -4.38 13.81
C GLN A 122 2.62 -5.26 14.63
N GLN A 123 3.55 -4.68 15.41
CA GLN A 123 4.64 -5.42 16.05
C GLN A 123 4.16 -6.61 16.88
N ALA A 124 3.12 -6.40 17.70
CA ALA A 124 2.59 -7.43 18.61
C ALA A 124 1.99 -8.63 17.86
N GLN A 125 1.44 -8.42 16.68
CA GLN A 125 0.72 -9.43 15.92
C GLN A 125 1.48 -9.92 14.67
N TRP A 126 2.65 -9.35 14.37
CA TRP A 126 3.35 -9.56 13.11
C TRP A 126 3.68 -11.03 12.83
N THR A 127 4.23 -11.73 13.83
CA THR A 127 4.59 -13.15 13.69
C THR A 127 3.35 -14.02 13.53
N ALA A 128 2.29 -13.74 14.32
CA ALA A 128 1.03 -14.45 14.22
C ALA A 128 0.36 -14.22 12.86
N LEU A 129 0.33 -12.97 12.39
CA LEU A 129 -0.17 -12.58 11.06
C LEU A 129 0.54 -13.36 9.96
N ARG A 130 1.89 -13.38 9.94
CA ARG A 130 2.66 -14.10 8.92
C ARG A 130 2.38 -15.59 8.97
N ALA A 131 2.41 -16.19 10.15
CA ALA A 131 2.07 -17.60 10.32
C ALA A 131 0.67 -17.90 9.79
N THR A 132 -0.33 -17.07 10.12
CA THR A 132 -1.69 -17.24 9.61
C THR A 132 -1.77 -17.04 8.10
N LEU A 133 -1.05 -16.08 7.50
CA LEU A 133 -1.06 -15.87 6.04
C LEU A 133 -0.50 -17.06 5.26
N PHE A 134 0.50 -17.76 5.79
CA PHE A 134 1.10 -18.92 5.14
C PHE A 134 0.41 -20.24 5.49
N CYS A 135 -0.23 -20.34 6.65
CA CYS A 135 -0.96 -21.54 7.08
C CYS A 135 -2.45 -21.51 6.70
N ALA A 136 -3.05 -20.34 6.47
CA ALA A 136 -4.45 -20.23 6.12
C ALA A 136 -4.72 -20.96 4.79
N PRO A 137 -5.82 -21.72 4.69
CA PRO A 137 -6.19 -22.38 3.45
C PRO A 137 -6.33 -21.33 2.35
N ARG A 138 -5.53 -21.47 1.28
CA ARG A 138 -5.85 -20.78 0.04
C ARG A 138 -7.06 -21.50 -0.53
N ALA A 139 -8.20 -20.84 -0.54
CA ALA A 139 -9.37 -21.36 -1.22
C ALA A 139 -8.99 -21.57 -2.69
N LEU A 140 -8.78 -22.84 -3.05
CA LEU A 140 -8.57 -23.30 -4.40
C LEU A 140 -9.80 -22.86 -5.21
N ARG A 141 -9.57 -21.95 -6.17
CA ARG A 141 -10.52 -21.73 -7.26
C ARG A 141 -10.34 -22.82 -8.29
#